data_AF-A0A7S0GA08-F1
#
_entry.id   AF-A0A7S0GA08-F1
#
_cell.length_a   1.000
_cell.length_b   1.000
_cell.length_c   1.000
_cell.angle_alpha   90.00
_cell.angle_beta   90.00
_cell.angle_gamma   90.00
#
_symmetry.space_group_name_H-M   'P 1'
#
loop_
_entity.id
_entity.type
_entity.pdbx_description
1 polymer ?
#
loop_
_entity_poly.entity_id
_entity_poly.type
_entity_poly.pdbx_seq_one_letter_code
_entity_poly.pdbx_strand_id
1 'polypeptide(L)'
;MRFLSIAVMLSFQMLQLVVKTSSTITFALRKLQKEISFLSYEPTENVDAYAVIDLDQRSIIARTSLETEVGMDQAKQIYTKGSFSQSYASLKVNSVGGGLSTEILAGSAVSGIAYGDGSRVEGFIMKNAKVENTELMVQYDVGTNCFVGGNPNPEKSGCFAKSGTIVVDGQSITYTYNLLGDTFNSQSIQRLNRSQKTAVSTAYSDYSGTYDYNNQWILAALNGASTRFPNSMVDFDFGNFGLEGRAASVRWGTVGMNVWGYVSSK
;
A
#
# COMPACT_ATOMS: atom_id res chain seq x y z
N MET A 1 7.28 -9.80 78.67
CA MET A 1 8.51 -8.96 78.70
C MET A 1 8.97 -8.75 77.26
N ARG A 2 9.07 -7.47 76.86
CA ARG A 2 10.01 -6.86 75.89
C ARG A 2 10.42 -7.70 74.68
N PHE A 3 10.08 -7.26 73.47
CA PHE A 3 10.92 -6.37 72.65
C PHE A 3 10.17 -5.97 71.37
N LEU A 4 10.03 -4.64 71.17
CA LEU A 4 10.08 -3.90 69.90
C LEU A 4 9.27 -4.43 68.70
N SER A 5 8.22 -3.78 68.17
CA SER A 5 7.89 -2.36 68.09
C SER A 5 9.07 -1.48 67.64
N ILE A 6 9.67 -1.76 66.47
CA ILE A 6 10.56 -0.86 65.67
C ILE A 6 10.66 -1.38 64.20
N ALA A 7 9.59 -1.94 63.61
CA ALA A 7 9.64 -2.42 62.21
C ALA A 7 8.53 -1.86 61.29
N VAL A 8 7.56 -1.11 61.82
CA VAL A 8 6.43 -0.55 61.04
C VAL A 8 6.54 0.97 60.86
N MET A 9 7.61 1.60 61.37
CA MET A 9 7.82 3.05 61.30
C MET A 9 8.98 3.48 60.38
N LEU A 10 9.42 2.62 59.47
CA LEU A 10 10.55 2.88 58.56
C LEU A 10 10.24 2.70 57.06
N SER A 11 8.99 2.44 56.67
CA SER A 11 8.58 2.40 55.26
C SER A 11 7.75 3.61 54.81
N PHE A 12 7.45 4.56 55.70
CA PHE A 12 6.64 5.75 55.39
C PHE A 12 7.42 7.08 55.32
N GLN A 13 8.76 7.05 55.44
CA GLN A 13 9.62 8.24 55.26
C GLN A 13 10.56 8.16 54.03
N MET A 14 10.41 7.14 53.18
CA MET A 14 11.08 7.05 51.87
C MET A 14 10.19 7.51 50.71
N LEU A 15 9.13 8.27 51.01
CA LEU A 15 8.18 8.78 50.02
C LEU A 15 7.96 10.29 50.20
N GLN A 16 9.02 11.10 50.39
CA GLN A 16 8.97 12.57 50.28
C GLN A 16 10.30 13.26 49.91
N LEU A 17 11.26 12.56 49.28
CA LEU A 17 12.53 13.19 48.89
C LEU A 17 12.92 13.03 47.41
N VAL A 18 11.95 13.11 46.49
CA VAL A 18 12.22 13.33 45.06
C VAL A 18 11.22 14.36 44.50
N VAL A 19 11.11 15.52 45.14
CA VAL A 19 10.53 16.72 44.53
C VAL A 19 11.39 17.90 44.93
N LYS A 20 12.40 18.21 44.12
CA LYS A 20 12.93 19.56 43.85
C LYS A 20 14.28 19.47 43.13
N THR A 21 14.23 19.08 41.86
CA THR A 21 15.06 19.68 40.81
C THR A 21 14.28 19.54 39.51
N SER A 22 13.21 20.33 39.35
CA SER A 22 12.70 20.65 38.02
C SER A 22 13.72 21.59 37.37
N SER A 23 14.82 21.01 36.91
CA SER A 23 15.63 21.64 35.88
C SER A 23 14.74 21.67 34.65
N THR A 24 14.18 22.83 34.32
CA THR A 24 13.68 23.11 32.98
C THR A 24 14.84 22.86 32.02
N ILE A 25 14.89 21.67 31.45
CA ILE A 25 15.64 21.41 30.23
C ILE A 25 14.86 22.16 29.17
N THR A 26 15.23 23.43 28.96
CA THR A 26 14.91 24.11 27.72
C THR A 26 15.62 23.32 26.65
N PHE A 27 14.91 22.39 26.02
CA PHE A 27 15.31 21.94 24.70
C PHE A 27 15.32 23.21 23.86
N ALA A 28 16.52 23.75 23.62
CA ALA A 28 16.72 24.62 22.49
C ALA A 28 16.16 23.83 21.31
N LEU A 29 14.97 24.23 20.83
CA LEU A 29 14.45 23.77 19.57
C LEU A 29 15.61 24.01 18.61
N ARG A 30 16.28 22.92 18.23
CA ARG A 30 17.24 22.94 17.15
C ARG A 30 16.38 23.42 15.99
N LYS A 31 16.46 24.72 15.66
CA LYS A 31 15.77 25.27 14.52
C LYS A 31 16.23 24.39 13.36
N LEU A 32 15.30 23.55 12.89
CA LEU A 32 15.45 22.83 11.65
C LEU A 32 15.94 23.85 10.64
N GLN A 33 16.94 23.41 9.87
CA GLN A 33 17.69 24.23 8.92
C GLN A 33 16.79 25.27 8.27
N LYS A 34 17.30 26.50 8.19
CA LYS A 34 16.77 27.55 7.33
C LYS A 34 16.21 26.89 6.06
N GLU A 35 14.88 26.91 5.89
CA GLU A 35 14.20 26.54 4.64
C GLU A 35 14.66 27.55 3.59
N ILE A 36 15.83 27.28 3.01
CA ILE A 36 16.14 27.79 1.70
C ILE A 36 15.37 26.85 0.79
N SER A 37 14.33 27.37 0.15
CA SER A 37 13.66 26.69 -0.97
C SER A 37 14.72 26.49 -2.07
N PHE A 38 15.46 25.38 -1.99
CA PHE A 38 16.40 24.96 -3.01
C PHE A 38 15.60 24.39 -4.17
N LEU A 39 15.23 25.23 -5.13
CA LEU A 39 14.27 24.90 -6.19
C LEU A 39 12.88 24.53 -5.64
N SER A 40 11.83 25.14 -6.17
CA SER A 40 10.48 24.62 -5.99
C SER A 40 10.38 23.29 -6.74
N TYR A 41 10.80 22.19 -6.10
CA TYR A 41 10.50 20.85 -6.58
C TYR A 41 9.06 20.53 -6.19
N GLU A 42 8.14 20.72 -7.12
CA GLU A 42 6.80 20.17 -7.01
C GLU A 42 6.81 18.80 -7.69
N PRO A 43 6.69 17.70 -6.94
CA PRO A 43 6.59 16.39 -7.56
C PRO A 43 5.33 16.35 -8.42
N THR A 44 5.48 15.92 -9.67
CA THR A 44 4.34 15.71 -10.58
C THR A 44 3.45 14.54 -10.17
N GLU A 45 3.91 13.74 -9.21
CA GLU A 45 3.23 12.57 -8.68
C GLU A 45 2.86 12.79 -7.20
N ASN A 46 1.73 12.22 -6.77
CA ASN A 46 1.32 12.26 -5.37
C ASN A 46 2.21 11.30 -4.54
N VAL A 47 3.29 11.85 -3.98
CA VAL A 47 4.29 11.09 -3.22
C VAL A 47 3.68 10.38 -2.02
N ASP A 48 2.71 11.00 -1.35
CA ASP A 48 2.06 10.41 -0.17
C ASP A 48 1.29 9.15 -0.55
N ALA A 49 0.57 9.16 -1.68
CA ALA A 49 -0.14 7.98 -2.19
C ALA A 49 0.81 6.82 -2.53
N TYR A 50 2.03 7.13 -3.00
CA TYR A 50 3.08 6.13 -3.26
C TYR A 50 3.77 5.64 -1.98
N ALA A 51 3.99 6.50 -0.99
CA ALA A 51 4.73 6.18 0.23
C ALA A 51 4.09 5.01 0.99
N VAL A 52 2.76 4.87 0.94
CA VAL A 52 1.99 3.79 1.58
C VAL A 52 2.32 2.39 1.01
N ILE A 53 3.10 2.28 -0.07
CA ILE A 53 3.60 0.99 -0.58
C ILE A 53 4.46 0.25 0.45
N ASP A 54 5.03 0.95 1.44
CA ASP A 54 5.75 0.34 2.56
C ASP A 54 4.85 -0.62 3.36
N LEU A 55 3.55 -0.34 3.47
CA LEU A 55 2.59 -1.19 4.16
C LEU A 55 2.35 -2.51 3.42
N ASP A 56 2.40 -2.50 2.07
CA ASP A 56 2.37 -3.74 1.28
C ASP A 56 3.62 -4.58 1.59
N GLN A 57 4.81 -3.96 1.64
CA GLN A 57 6.07 -4.65 1.94
C GLN A 57 6.06 -5.24 3.34
N ARG A 58 5.61 -4.46 4.34
CA ARG A 58 5.46 -4.91 5.72
C ARG A 58 4.50 -6.09 5.82
N SER A 59 3.39 -6.03 5.08
CA SER A 59 2.40 -7.10 5.06
C SER A 59 2.95 -8.37 4.42
N ILE A 60 3.68 -8.27 3.30
CA ILE A 60 4.37 -9.42 2.68
C ILE A 60 5.37 -10.06 3.66
N ILE A 61 6.19 -9.25 4.35
CA ILE A 61 7.11 -9.77 5.37
C ILE A 61 6.35 -10.50 6.48
N ALA A 62 5.28 -9.91 7.00
CA ALA A 62 4.48 -10.53 8.06
C ALA A 62 3.86 -11.86 7.61
N ARG A 63 3.28 -11.92 6.40
CA ARG A 63 2.63 -13.14 5.89
C ARG A 63 3.63 -14.25 5.58
N THR A 64 4.75 -13.92 4.94
CA THR A 64 5.81 -14.89 4.67
C THR A 64 6.52 -15.34 5.95
N SER A 65 6.46 -14.58 7.06
CA SER A 65 7.00 -14.98 8.37
C SER A 65 6.13 -15.98 9.12
N LEU A 66 4.92 -16.25 8.63
CA LEU A 66 4.09 -17.32 9.17
C LEU A 66 4.60 -18.71 8.76
N GLU A 67 5.47 -18.81 7.74
CA GLU A 67 5.99 -20.08 7.22
C GLU A 67 4.88 -21.10 6.94
N THR A 68 3.79 -20.63 6.32
CA THR A 68 2.68 -21.45 5.85
C THR A 68 2.40 -21.17 4.38
N GLU A 69 1.88 -22.15 3.64
CA GLU A 69 1.44 -21.93 2.25
C GLU A 69 0.33 -20.87 2.18
N VAL A 70 -0.58 -20.83 3.16
CA VAL A 70 -1.59 -19.77 3.27
C VAL A 70 -0.93 -18.39 3.39
N GLY A 71 0.14 -18.26 4.17
CA GLY A 71 0.93 -17.03 4.26
C GLY A 71 1.59 -16.65 2.92
N MET A 72 2.10 -17.63 2.18
CA MET A 72 2.68 -17.41 0.85
C MET A 72 1.62 -16.96 -0.17
N ASP A 73 0.44 -17.58 -0.16
CA ASP A 73 -0.69 -17.19 -1.02
C ASP A 73 -1.17 -15.77 -0.69
N GLN A 74 -1.29 -15.43 0.60
CA GLN A 74 -1.64 -14.08 1.02
C GLN A 74 -0.57 -13.06 0.60
N ALA A 75 0.71 -13.36 0.76
CA ALA A 75 1.80 -12.52 0.27
C ALA A 75 1.73 -12.32 -1.24
N LYS A 76 1.38 -13.36 -2.00
CA LYS A 76 1.18 -13.29 -3.45
C LYS A 76 0.01 -12.37 -3.82
N GLN A 77 -1.10 -12.43 -3.09
CA GLN A 77 -2.23 -11.52 -3.32
C GLN A 77 -1.79 -10.06 -3.12
N ILE A 78 -1.08 -9.76 -2.03
CA ILE A 78 -0.57 -8.40 -1.75
C ILE A 78 0.43 -7.98 -2.83
N TYR A 79 1.40 -8.83 -3.17
CA TYR A 79 2.41 -8.54 -4.18
C TYR A 79 1.81 -8.18 -5.54
N THR A 80 0.83 -8.96 -6.00
CA THR A 80 0.23 -8.83 -7.33
C THR A 80 -0.84 -7.73 -7.38
N LYS A 81 -1.75 -7.71 -6.41
CA LYS A 81 -2.94 -6.84 -6.41
C LYS A 81 -2.75 -5.53 -5.64
N GLY A 82 -1.73 -5.42 -4.80
CA GLY A 82 -1.56 -4.33 -3.85
C GLY A 82 -2.58 -4.41 -2.70
N SER A 83 -2.40 -3.66 -1.63
CA SER A 83 -3.38 -3.59 -0.52
C SER A 83 -3.63 -2.16 -0.04
N PHE A 84 -2.61 -1.31 -0.04
CA PHE A 84 -2.72 0.02 0.57
C PHE A 84 -2.56 1.18 -0.42
N SER A 85 -1.54 1.14 -1.29
CA SER A 85 -1.20 2.28 -2.14
C SER A 85 -2.24 2.48 -3.25
N GLN A 86 -2.67 3.73 -3.44
CA GLN A 86 -3.58 4.17 -4.50
C GLN A 86 -4.83 3.27 -4.65
N SER A 87 -5.57 3.07 -3.56
CA SER A 87 -6.81 2.30 -3.64
C SER A 87 -7.86 3.02 -4.49
N TYR A 88 -8.62 2.27 -5.28
CA TYR A 88 -9.70 2.80 -6.12
C TYR A 88 -10.88 1.85 -6.20
N ALA A 89 -12.06 2.40 -6.46
CA ALA A 89 -13.27 1.64 -6.75
C ALA A 89 -13.67 1.75 -8.22
N SER A 90 -14.14 0.64 -8.79
CA SER A 90 -14.88 0.61 -10.05
C SER A 90 -16.38 0.67 -9.72
N LEU A 91 -16.98 1.84 -9.91
CA LEU A 91 -18.37 2.11 -9.63
C LEU A 91 -19.22 1.90 -10.89
N LYS A 92 -20.28 1.10 -10.78
CA LYS A 92 -21.24 0.89 -11.87
C LYS A 92 -22.33 1.95 -11.80
N VAL A 93 -22.43 2.76 -12.84
CA VAL A 93 -23.39 3.86 -12.95
C VAL A 93 -24.79 3.30 -13.16
N ASN A 94 -25.72 3.71 -12.31
CA ASN A 94 -27.12 3.31 -12.34
C ASN A 94 -27.99 4.51 -12.72
N SER A 95 -27.85 5.03 -13.93
CA SER A 95 -28.66 6.14 -14.43
C SER A 95 -29.87 5.65 -15.22
N VAL A 96 -30.91 6.48 -15.26
CA VAL A 96 -32.05 6.30 -16.16
C VAL A 96 -31.57 6.64 -17.58
N GLY A 97 -31.14 5.62 -18.34
CA GLY A 97 -30.54 5.79 -19.67
C GLY A 97 -29.42 4.79 -19.97
N GLY A 98 -28.82 4.20 -18.94
CA GLY A 98 -27.82 3.15 -19.10
C GLY A 98 -26.36 3.63 -19.07
N GLY A 99 -26.09 4.88 -18.70
CA GLY A 99 -24.73 5.40 -18.53
C GLY A 99 -24.65 6.88 -18.14
N LEU A 100 -23.47 7.48 -18.21
CA LEU A 100 -23.28 8.90 -17.90
C LEU A 100 -24.04 9.80 -18.89
N SER A 101 -24.67 10.86 -18.39
CA SER A 101 -25.35 11.87 -19.23
C SER A 101 -24.39 12.88 -19.85
N THR A 102 -23.17 12.96 -19.34
CA THR A 102 -22.16 13.98 -19.64
C THR A 102 -20.77 13.36 -19.52
N GLU A 103 -19.81 13.91 -20.24
CA GLU A 103 -18.40 13.52 -20.06
C GLU A 103 -17.90 13.98 -18.68
N ILE A 104 -17.11 13.12 -18.04
CA ILE A 104 -16.43 13.39 -16.78
C ILE A 104 -14.92 13.22 -17.03
N LEU A 105 -14.14 14.23 -16.64
CA LEU A 105 -12.71 14.24 -16.89
C LEU A 105 -11.92 13.55 -15.77
N ALA A 106 -10.76 13.02 -16.11
CA ALA A 106 -9.80 12.56 -15.11
C ALA A 106 -9.37 13.74 -14.21
N GLY A 107 -9.18 13.46 -12.93
CA GLY A 107 -8.85 14.44 -11.91
C GLY A 107 -10.06 15.17 -11.31
N SER A 108 -11.27 15.03 -11.88
CA SER A 108 -12.50 15.59 -11.28
C SER A 108 -12.69 15.05 -9.85
N ALA A 109 -12.97 15.96 -8.92
CA ALA A 109 -13.16 15.62 -7.51
C ALA A 109 -14.48 14.86 -7.32
N VAL A 110 -14.42 13.80 -6.52
CA VAL A 110 -15.55 12.94 -6.18
C VAL A 110 -15.78 13.00 -4.69
N SER A 111 -17.05 13.12 -4.29
CA SER A 111 -17.44 12.90 -2.90
C SER A 111 -18.62 11.97 -2.79
N GLY A 112 -18.65 11.18 -1.73
CA GLY A 112 -19.70 10.21 -1.45
C GLY A 112 -19.76 9.86 0.03
N ILE A 113 -20.44 8.77 0.32
CA ILE A 113 -20.66 8.29 1.69
C ILE A 113 -19.94 6.97 1.91
N ALA A 114 -19.29 6.86 3.06
CA ALA A 114 -18.56 5.69 3.51
C ALA A 114 -19.47 4.49 3.78
N TYR A 115 -18.90 3.31 3.62
CA TYR A 115 -19.50 2.06 4.07
C TYR A 115 -19.45 1.95 5.59
N GLY A 116 -20.62 1.85 6.22
CA GLY A 116 -20.75 1.63 7.66
C GLY A 116 -21.17 2.89 8.40
N ASP A 117 -20.23 3.75 8.72
CA ASP A 117 -20.45 4.91 9.61
C ASP A 117 -21.13 6.11 8.93
N GLY A 118 -21.26 6.09 7.61
CA GLY A 118 -21.88 7.16 6.84
C GLY A 118 -21.05 8.44 6.76
N SER A 119 -19.77 8.39 7.14
CA SER A 119 -18.84 9.51 6.99
C SER A 119 -18.63 9.89 5.52
N ARG A 120 -18.09 11.08 5.28
CA ARG A 120 -17.80 11.56 3.92
C ARG A 120 -16.52 10.89 3.42
N VAL A 121 -16.56 10.37 2.19
CA VAL A 121 -15.40 9.84 1.48
C VAL A 121 -15.13 10.70 0.27
N GLU A 122 -13.85 10.99 0.04
CA GLU A 122 -13.36 11.82 -1.06
C GLU A 122 -12.38 11.05 -1.93
N GLY A 123 -12.22 11.54 -3.15
CA GLY A 123 -11.37 10.93 -4.16
C GLY A 123 -11.45 11.67 -5.48
N PHE A 124 -10.94 11.05 -6.53
CA PHE A 124 -10.89 11.65 -7.86
C PHE A 124 -11.07 10.62 -8.97
N ILE A 125 -11.57 11.09 -10.11
CA ILE A 125 -11.75 10.27 -11.31
C ILE A 125 -10.38 9.92 -11.89
N MET A 126 -10.11 8.63 -12.11
CA MET A 126 -8.81 8.17 -12.60
C MET A 126 -8.62 8.33 -14.10
N LYS A 127 -9.71 8.22 -14.88
CA LYS A 127 -9.70 8.23 -16.35
C LYS A 127 -10.93 8.95 -16.87
N ASN A 128 -10.80 9.64 -18.01
CA ASN A 128 -11.95 10.27 -18.66
C ASN A 128 -13.04 9.22 -18.92
N ALA A 129 -14.26 9.55 -18.55
CA ALA A 129 -15.44 8.74 -18.79
C ALA A 129 -16.40 9.50 -19.71
N LYS A 130 -16.69 8.90 -20.87
CA LYS A 130 -17.54 9.52 -21.89
C LYS A 130 -19.02 9.34 -21.56
N VAL A 131 -19.87 10.08 -22.25
CA VAL A 131 -21.33 9.86 -22.26
C VAL A 131 -21.62 8.37 -22.54
N GLU A 132 -22.65 7.83 -21.91
CA GLU A 132 -23.06 6.42 -21.94
C GLU A 132 -22.10 5.42 -21.28
N ASN A 133 -20.95 5.86 -20.72
CA ASN A 133 -20.13 4.95 -19.92
C ASN A 133 -20.91 4.46 -18.70
N THR A 134 -20.81 3.16 -18.42
CA THR A 134 -21.44 2.50 -17.27
C THR A 134 -20.51 2.33 -16.07
N GLU A 135 -19.24 2.71 -16.21
CA GLU A 135 -18.20 2.50 -15.20
C GLU A 135 -17.44 3.80 -14.93
N LEU A 136 -17.27 4.13 -13.65
CA LEU A 136 -16.41 5.19 -13.15
C LEU A 136 -15.33 4.61 -12.25
N MET A 137 -14.07 4.89 -12.56
CA MET A 137 -12.95 4.53 -11.70
C MET A 137 -12.61 5.71 -10.79
N VAL A 138 -12.85 5.55 -9.49
CA VAL A 138 -12.61 6.59 -8.49
C VAL A 138 -11.49 6.16 -7.58
N GLN A 139 -10.36 6.87 -7.62
CA GLN A 139 -9.27 6.66 -6.65
C GLN A 139 -9.61 7.40 -5.36
N TYR A 140 -9.45 6.73 -4.23
CA TYR A 140 -9.65 7.33 -2.91
C TYR A 140 -8.52 8.30 -2.58
N ASP A 141 -8.85 9.36 -1.85
CA ASP A 141 -7.85 10.29 -1.33
C ASP A 141 -6.94 9.63 -0.29
N VAL A 142 -5.73 10.19 -0.17
CA VAL A 142 -4.74 9.74 0.81
C VAL A 142 -5.31 9.87 2.23
N GLY A 143 -5.10 8.85 3.06
CA GLY A 143 -5.63 8.80 4.42
C GLY A 143 -7.01 8.14 4.54
N THR A 144 -7.65 7.79 3.42
CA THR A 144 -8.87 7.00 3.43
C THR A 144 -8.57 5.55 3.85
N ASN A 145 -9.31 5.04 4.84
CA ASN A 145 -9.19 3.65 5.31
C ASN A 145 -9.96 2.67 4.41
N CYS A 146 -9.65 2.66 3.11
CA CYS A 146 -10.19 1.68 2.17
C CYS A 146 -9.05 0.79 1.65
N PHE A 147 -8.84 -0.36 2.30
CA PHE A 147 -7.74 -1.28 2.00
C PHE A 147 -8.29 -2.68 1.72
N VAL A 148 -8.80 -2.86 0.50
CA VAL A 148 -9.43 -4.11 0.05
C VAL A 148 -8.47 -4.91 -0.83
N GLY A 149 -8.40 -4.66 -2.14
CA GLY A 149 -7.41 -5.24 -3.06
C GLY A 149 -6.98 -6.68 -2.75
N GLY A 150 -5.67 -6.87 -2.58
CA GLY A 150 -5.03 -8.11 -2.14
C GLY A 150 -4.94 -8.28 -0.63
N ASN A 151 -5.57 -7.42 0.17
CA ASN A 151 -5.48 -7.44 1.62
C ASN A 151 -6.20 -8.69 2.18
N PRO A 152 -5.53 -9.61 2.86
CA PRO A 152 -6.17 -10.79 3.45
C PRO A 152 -7.16 -10.45 4.57
N ASN A 153 -7.07 -9.26 5.16
CA ASN A 153 -8.02 -8.73 6.14
C ASN A 153 -8.57 -7.37 5.65
N PRO A 154 -9.52 -7.36 4.69
CA PRO A 154 -9.97 -6.11 4.06
C PRO A 154 -10.52 -5.08 5.05
N GLU A 155 -9.96 -3.87 5.01
CA GLU A 155 -10.47 -2.69 5.73
C GLU A 155 -11.41 -1.91 4.81
N LYS A 156 -12.62 -1.62 5.31
CA LYS A 156 -13.76 -1.17 4.51
C LYS A 156 -14.36 0.14 4.98
N SER A 157 -13.98 0.61 6.17
CA SER A 157 -14.59 1.79 6.80
C SER A 157 -14.44 3.07 5.98
N GLY A 158 -13.35 3.24 5.23
CA GLY A 158 -13.15 4.38 4.33
C GLY A 158 -13.65 4.14 2.90
N CYS A 159 -14.15 2.96 2.56
CA CYS A 159 -14.63 2.69 1.20
C CYS A 159 -16.00 3.31 0.98
N PHE A 160 -16.37 3.56 -0.27
CA PHE A 160 -17.74 3.98 -0.61
C PHE A 160 -18.79 2.94 -0.17
N ALA A 161 -20.00 3.39 0.17
CA ALA A 161 -21.12 2.48 0.41
C ALA A 161 -21.42 1.64 -0.84
N LYS A 162 -21.87 0.39 -0.69
CA LYS A 162 -22.08 -0.56 -1.81
C LYS A 162 -23.00 -0.04 -2.92
N SER A 163 -23.87 0.90 -2.58
CA SER A 163 -24.72 1.66 -3.48
C SER A 163 -24.98 3.02 -2.88
N GLY A 164 -25.22 4.01 -3.72
CA GLY A 164 -25.56 5.35 -3.25
C GLY A 164 -25.43 6.37 -4.37
N THR A 165 -25.20 7.61 -3.96
CA THR A 165 -24.95 8.72 -4.88
C THR A 165 -23.57 9.29 -4.57
N ILE A 166 -22.76 9.48 -5.60
CA ILE A 166 -21.57 10.32 -5.54
C ILE A 166 -21.87 11.66 -6.21
N VAL A 167 -21.14 12.69 -5.80
CA VAL A 167 -21.14 14.00 -6.45
C VAL A 167 -19.80 14.18 -7.16
N VAL A 168 -19.85 14.46 -8.47
CA VAL A 168 -18.68 14.72 -9.33
C VAL A 168 -18.95 16.00 -10.10
N ASP A 169 -18.09 17.02 -9.95
CA ASP A 169 -18.27 18.33 -10.60
C ASP A 169 -19.68 18.94 -10.44
N GLY A 170 -20.29 18.73 -9.27
CA GLY A 170 -21.66 19.19 -8.94
C GLY A 170 -22.79 18.31 -9.48
N GLN A 171 -22.48 17.28 -10.27
CA GLN A 171 -23.44 16.30 -10.77
C GLN A 171 -23.62 15.13 -9.79
N SER A 172 -24.87 14.77 -9.51
CA SER A 172 -25.20 13.59 -8.72
C SER A 172 -25.29 12.34 -9.60
N ILE A 173 -24.52 11.31 -9.25
CA ILE A 173 -24.45 10.05 -9.99
C ILE A 173 -24.75 8.91 -9.05
N THR A 174 -25.81 8.17 -9.34
CA THR A 174 -26.19 6.95 -8.64
C THR A 174 -25.33 5.80 -9.10
N TYR A 175 -24.89 4.97 -8.16
CA TYR A 175 -24.01 3.85 -8.46
C TYR A 175 -24.31 2.61 -7.60
N THR A 176 -23.76 1.49 -8.05
CA THR A 176 -23.59 0.25 -7.28
C THR A 176 -22.22 -0.34 -7.55
N TYR A 177 -21.68 -1.10 -6.61
CA TYR A 177 -20.49 -1.92 -6.85
C TYR A 177 -20.34 -3.02 -5.80
N ASN A 178 -19.53 -4.04 -6.10
CA ASN A 178 -19.13 -5.04 -5.12
C ASN A 178 -17.94 -4.54 -4.32
N LEU A 179 -18.16 -4.14 -3.07
CA LEU A 179 -17.11 -3.64 -2.17
C LEU A 179 -15.83 -4.50 -2.13
N LEU A 180 -15.93 -5.83 -2.21
CA LEU A 180 -14.76 -6.72 -2.18
C LEU A 180 -14.23 -7.08 -3.57
N GLY A 181 -15.09 -7.08 -4.58
CA GLY A 181 -14.75 -7.50 -5.94
C GLY A 181 -14.32 -6.37 -6.87
N ASP A 182 -14.78 -5.15 -6.59
CA ASP A 182 -14.66 -3.96 -7.44
C ASP A 182 -13.83 -2.85 -6.75
N THR A 183 -13.10 -3.18 -5.67
CA THR A 183 -12.14 -2.30 -4.99
C THR A 183 -10.74 -2.84 -5.16
N PHE A 184 -9.84 -2.03 -5.69
CA PHE A 184 -8.51 -2.42 -6.15
C PHE A 184 -7.44 -1.44 -5.68
N ASN A 185 -6.19 -1.71 -6.05
CA ASN A 185 -5.07 -0.80 -5.89
C ASN A 185 -4.40 -0.58 -7.24
N SER A 186 -4.20 0.68 -7.64
CA SER A 186 -3.51 0.99 -8.90
C SER A 186 -2.00 0.84 -8.79
N GLN A 187 -1.46 0.78 -7.56
CA GLN A 187 -0.07 0.46 -7.30
C GLN A 187 0.04 -0.83 -6.48
N SER A 188 1.01 -1.66 -6.86
CA SER A 188 1.44 -2.84 -6.10
C SER A 188 2.96 -2.98 -6.22
N ILE A 189 3.59 -3.78 -5.37
CA ILE A 189 5.03 -3.99 -5.47
C ILE A 189 5.40 -4.67 -6.80
N GLN A 190 4.54 -5.54 -7.32
CA GLN A 190 4.72 -6.10 -8.66
C GLN A 190 4.77 -5.03 -9.74
N ARG A 191 3.92 -4.00 -9.65
CA ARG A 191 3.87 -2.91 -10.65
C ARG A 191 5.10 -2.00 -10.63
N LEU A 192 5.98 -2.11 -9.64
CA LEU A 192 7.29 -1.44 -9.65
C LEU A 192 8.25 -2.09 -10.66
N ASN A 193 8.03 -3.33 -11.08
CA ASN A 193 8.81 -4.01 -12.13
C ASN A 193 8.44 -3.60 -13.56
N ARG A 194 7.87 -2.41 -13.79
CA ARG A 194 7.58 -1.91 -15.14
C ARG A 194 8.88 -1.54 -15.84
N SER A 195 9.57 -2.54 -16.39
CA SER A 195 10.81 -2.35 -17.14
C SER A 195 10.53 -1.62 -18.46
N GLN A 196 10.89 -0.33 -18.53
CA GLN A 196 11.14 0.32 -19.81
C GLN A 196 12.52 -0.11 -20.33
N LYS A 197 12.68 -0.10 -21.66
CA LYS A 197 13.97 -0.42 -22.28
C LYS A 197 14.93 0.76 -22.08
N THR A 198 15.91 0.58 -21.21
CA THR A 198 17.03 1.49 -20.98
C THR A 198 18.34 0.74 -21.26
N ALA A 199 19.47 1.45 -21.30
CA ALA A 199 20.78 0.80 -21.41
C ALA A 199 21.04 -0.16 -20.23
N VAL A 200 20.59 0.21 -19.02
CA VAL A 200 20.72 -0.60 -17.81
C VAL A 200 19.79 -1.82 -17.85
N SER A 201 18.53 -1.65 -18.27
CA SER A 201 17.59 -2.78 -18.38
C SER A 201 17.98 -3.75 -19.50
N THR A 202 18.71 -3.29 -20.52
CA THR A 202 19.27 -4.14 -21.58
C THR A 202 20.33 -5.09 -21.03
N ALA A 203 21.29 -4.61 -20.22
CA ALA A 203 22.28 -5.50 -19.59
C ALA A 203 21.64 -6.59 -18.71
N TYR A 204 20.52 -6.26 -18.06
CA TYR A 204 19.76 -7.20 -17.24
C TYR A 204 18.99 -8.24 -18.08
N SER A 205 18.44 -7.79 -19.22
CA SER A 205 17.82 -8.66 -20.21
C SER A 205 18.84 -9.50 -20.97
N ASP A 206 20.08 -9.04 -21.16
CA ASP A 206 21.14 -9.84 -21.79
C ASP A 206 21.58 -10.98 -20.86
N TYR A 207 21.54 -10.77 -19.54
CA TYR A 207 21.81 -11.81 -18.55
C TYR A 207 20.69 -12.86 -18.50
N SER A 208 19.43 -12.44 -18.33
CA SER A 208 18.29 -13.34 -18.08
C SER A 208 17.47 -13.70 -19.32
N GLY A 209 17.64 -13.01 -20.44
CA GLY A 209 16.79 -13.13 -21.63
C GLY A 209 15.41 -12.46 -21.49
N THR A 210 15.12 -11.75 -20.39
CA THR A 210 13.82 -11.10 -20.17
C THR A 210 13.93 -9.80 -19.38
N TYR A 211 13.02 -8.86 -19.64
CA TYR A 211 12.91 -7.62 -18.86
C TYR A 211 12.12 -7.79 -17.55
N ASP A 212 11.44 -8.92 -17.36
CA ASP A 212 10.57 -9.17 -16.19
C ASP A 212 11.17 -10.22 -15.23
N TYR A 213 12.50 -10.36 -15.24
CA TYR A 213 13.23 -11.36 -14.44
C TYR A 213 12.86 -11.30 -12.96
N ASN A 214 12.82 -10.09 -12.39
CA ASN A 214 12.50 -9.86 -10.97
C ASN A 214 11.12 -10.40 -10.60
N ASN A 215 10.12 -10.11 -11.43
CA ASN A 215 8.76 -10.54 -11.18
C ASN A 215 8.63 -12.05 -11.30
N GLN A 216 9.24 -12.65 -12.33
CA GLN A 216 9.23 -14.09 -12.53
C GLN A 216 9.90 -14.82 -11.37
N TRP A 217 11.05 -14.30 -10.88
CA TRP A 217 11.74 -14.82 -9.71
C TRP A 217 10.85 -14.80 -8.46
N ILE A 218 10.24 -13.66 -8.14
CA ILE A 218 9.39 -13.50 -6.95
C ILE A 218 8.13 -14.36 -7.06
N LEU A 219 7.48 -14.42 -8.22
CA LEU A 219 6.31 -15.27 -8.44
C LEU A 219 6.67 -16.75 -8.34
N ALA A 220 7.82 -17.17 -8.86
CA ALA A 220 8.29 -18.55 -8.73
C ALA A 220 8.53 -18.92 -7.26
N ALA A 221 9.18 -18.04 -6.48
CA ALA A 221 9.36 -18.23 -5.04
C ALA A 221 8.03 -18.31 -4.28
N LEU A 222 7.08 -17.42 -4.58
CA LEU A 222 5.74 -17.42 -4.00
C LEU A 222 5.00 -18.73 -4.29
N ASN A 223 5.11 -19.24 -5.52
CA ASN A 223 4.43 -20.46 -5.96
C ASN A 223 5.17 -21.77 -5.61
N GLY A 224 6.42 -21.70 -5.14
CA GLY A 224 7.26 -22.89 -5.02
C GLY A 224 7.54 -23.56 -6.37
N ALA A 225 7.62 -22.75 -7.44
CA ALA A 225 7.80 -23.22 -8.81
C ALA A 225 9.22 -22.94 -9.31
N SER A 226 9.62 -23.58 -10.40
CA SER A 226 10.87 -23.23 -11.07
C SER A 226 10.69 -22.00 -11.97
N THR A 227 11.71 -21.16 -12.05
CA THR A 227 11.82 -20.17 -13.13
C THR A 227 12.22 -20.85 -14.44
N ARG A 228 11.86 -20.21 -15.56
CA ARG A 228 12.21 -20.64 -16.92
C ARG A 228 12.56 -19.41 -17.75
N PHE A 229 13.84 -19.12 -17.81
CA PHE A 229 14.38 -17.97 -18.52
C PHE A 229 14.93 -18.39 -19.89
N PRO A 230 14.81 -17.53 -20.93
CA PRO A 230 15.40 -17.84 -22.24
C PRO A 230 16.90 -18.11 -22.17
N ASN A 231 17.59 -17.42 -21.26
CA ASN A 231 18.97 -17.74 -20.90
C ASN A 231 18.96 -18.66 -19.67
N SER A 232 19.01 -19.97 -19.89
CA SER A 232 18.86 -21.01 -18.85
C SER A 232 19.93 -21.01 -17.75
N MET A 233 20.96 -20.16 -17.84
CA MET A 233 22.00 -20.00 -16.82
C MET A 233 21.48 -19.46 -15.48
N VAL A 234 20.21 -19.03 -15.44
CA VAL A 234 19.60 -18.34 -14.29
C VAL A 234 18.31 -19.01 -13.81
N ASP A 235 18.01 -20.21 -14.31
CA ASP A 235 16.89 -21.00 -13.85
C ASP A 235 17.13 -21.45 -12.41
N PHE A 236 16.09 -21.34 -11.58
CA PHE A 236 16.11 -21.73 -10.18
C PHE A 236 14.82 -22.45 -9.82
N ASP A 237 14.94 -23.56 -9.10
CA ASP A 237 13.79 -24.37 -8.71
C ASP A 237 13.46 -24.20 -7.22
N PHE A 238 12.46 -23.36 -6.94
CA PHE A 238 11.99 -23.12 -5.58
C PHE A 238 11.25 -24.30 -4.96
N GLY A 239 10.86 -25.31 -5.75
CA GLY A 239 10.28 -26.55 -5.22
C GLY A 239 11.25 -27.34 -4.34
N ASN A 240 12.55 -27.10 -4.48
CA ASN A 240 13.59 -27.74 -3.67
C ASN A 240 13.81 -27.04 -2.31
N PHE A 241 13.09 -25.95 -2.02
CA PHE A 241 13.25 -25.16 -0.81
C PHE A 241 12.00 -25.24 0.06
N GLY A 242 12.23 -25.31 1.38
CA GLY A 242 11.16 -25.12 2.36
C GLY A 242 10.59 -23.70 2.34
N LEU A 243 9.53 -23.50 3.13
CA LEU A 243 8.82 -22.22 3.20
C LEU A 243 9.72 -21.06 3.63
N GLU A 244 10.70 -21.31 4.51
CA GLU A 244 11.69 -20.29 4.87
C GLU A 244 12.46 -19.81 3.63
N GLY A 245 13.08 -20.72 2.87
CA GLY A 245 13.98 -20.32 1.76
C GLY A 245 13.23 -19.59 0.65
N ARG A 246 11.99 -20.01 0.41
CA ARG A 246 11.04 -19.30 -0.47
C ARG A 246 10.70 -17.92 0.11
N ALA A 247 10.34 -17.84 1.39
CA ALA A 247 10.00 -16.58 2.07
C ALA A 247 11.16 -15.58 2.07
N ALA A 248 12.39 -16.02 2.35
CA ALA A 248 13.59 -15.19 2.28
C ALA A 248 13.76 -14.60 0.87
N SER A 249 13.61 -15.43 -0.16
CA SER A 249 13.71 -15.00 -1.56
C SER A 249 12.66 -13.97 -1.94
N VAL A 250 11.43 -14.10 -1.41
CA VAL A 250 10.38 -13.08 -1.58
C VAL A 250 10.74 -11.79 -0.86
N ARG A 251 11.07 -11.83 0.44
CA ARG A 251 11.33 -10.64 1.26
C ARG A 251 12.49 -9.80 0.72
N TRP A 252 13.56 -10.45 0.29
CA TRP A 252 14.71 -9.78 -0.30
C TRP A 252 14.46 -9.38 -1.75
N GLY A 253 13.78 -10.22 -2.53
CA GLY A 253 13.46 -9.94 -3.93
C GLY A 253 12.57 -8.70 -4.08
N THR A 254 11.52 -8.57 -3.27
CA THR A 254 10.61 -7.41 -3.34
C THR A 254 11.28 -6.08 -3.01
N VAL A 255 12.35 -6.08 -2.22
CA VAL A 255 13.12 -4.86 -1.92
C VAL A 255 14.26 -4.69 -2.92
N GLY A 256 15.19 -5.64 -2.97
CA GLY A 256 16.43 -5.50 -3.75
C GLY A 256 16.19 -5.53 -5.25
N MET A 257 15.28 -6.37 -5.73
CA MET A 257 15.08 -6.57 -7.16
C MET A 257 14.04 -5.59 -7.71
N ASN A 258 12.88 -5.44 -7.07
CA ASN A 258 11.82 -4.58 -7.60
C ASN A 258 12.14 -3.08 -7.52
N VAL A 259 12.79 -2.63 -6.44
CA VAL A 259 13.22 -1.23 -6.34
C VAL A 259 14.31 -0.94 -7.36
N TRP A 260 15.28 -1.84 -7.52
CA TRP A 260 16.32 -1.68 -8.53
C TRP A 260 15.76 -1.71 -9.96
N GLY A 261 14.83 -2.63 -10.23
CA GLY A 261 14.09 -2.69 -11.50
C GLY A 261 13.43 -1.36 -11.81
N TYR A 262 12.68 -0.79 -10.86
CA TYR A 262 12.05 0.51 -11.01
C TYR A 262 13.05 1.64 -11.30
N VAL A 263 14.13 1.74 -10.51
CA VAL A 263 15.16 2.78 -10.69
C VAL A 263 15.87 2.65 -12.03
N SER A 264 16.14 1.43 -12.49
CA SER A 264 16.81 1.17 -13.77
C SER A 264 15.91 1.42 -15.00
N SER A 265 14.60 1.58 -14.78
CA SER A 265 13.58 1.73 -15.82
C SER A 265 13.14 3.18 -16.08
N LYS A 266 13.62 4.13 -15.27
CA LYS A 266 13.42 5.56 -15.46
C LYS A 266 14.68 6.20 -16.05
#